data_AF-A0A2Z5R346-F1
#
_entry.id   AF-A0A2Z5R346-F1
#
_cell.length_a   1.000
_cell.length_b   1.000
_cell.length_c   1.000
_cell.angle_alpha   90.00
_cell.angle_beta   90.00
_cell.angle_gamma   90.00
#
_symmetry.space_group_name_H-M   'P 1'
#
loop_
_entity.id
_entity.type
_entity.pdbx_description
1 polymer ?
#
loop_
_entity_poly.entity_id
_entity_poly.type
_entity_poly.pdbx_seq_one_letter_code
_entity_poly.pdbx_strand_id
1 'polypeptide(L)'
;MVNTHAHYERFFGNDVFVAMGVEDFWAHPRTVRAIEKYGESQRPYVETLEPEMAHHQGPATDIIVPNKLTAHNGEGITFTPVELGERSATLIYLGQGHTKGDLLVGVEDVLFAGGLLEQGTDPPLTIRTPTAG
;
A
#
# COMPACT_ATOMS: atom_id res chain seq x y z
N MET A 1 6.51 1.96 -9.43
CA MET A 1 6.19 1.14 -8.24
C MET A 1 4.71 1.33 -7.87
N VAL A 2 4.05 0.32 -7.28
CA VAL A 2 2.67 0.43 -6.76
C VAL A 2 2.62 -0.05 -5.30
N ASN A 3 2.20 0.80 -4.38
CA ASN A 3 1.94 0.42 -3.00
C ASN A 3 0.46 0.09 -2.83
N THR A 4 0.15 -1.19 -2.59
CA THR A 4 -1.24 -1.69 -2.60
C THR A 4 -2.05 -1.21 -1.40
N HIS A 5 -1.43 -1.03 -0.24
CA HIS A 5 -2.07 -0.53 0.98
C HIS A 5 -1.03 0.01 1.98
N ALA A 6 -1.49 0.59 3.08
CA ALA A 6 -0.68 1.39 4.01
C ALA A 6 -0.04 0.60 5.17
N HIS A 7 0.37 -0.64 4.94
CA HIS A 7 1.15 -1.42 5.89
C HIS A 7 2.65 -1.34 5.57
N TYR A 8 3.49 -1.32 6.60
CA TYR A 8 4.93 -1.07 6.50
C TYR A 8 5.63 -1.97 5.47
N GLU A 9 5.26 -3.25 5.39
CA GLU A 9 5.86 -4.21 4.47
C GLU A 9 5.56 -3.91 2.99
N ARG A 10 4.67 -2.94 2.73
CA ARG A 10 4.32 -2.48 1.39
C ARG A 10 5.04 -1.22 0.95
N PHE A 11 5.60 -0.42 1.86
CA PHE A 11 6.19 0.88 1.50
C PHE A 11 7.57 1.17 2.14
N PHE A 12 8.01 0.45 3.16
CA PHE A 12 9.35 0.66 3.76
C PHE A 12 10.48 0.43 2.75
N GLY A 13 10.32 -0.52 1.83
CA GLY A 13 11.29 -0.75 0.78
C GLY A 13 11.32 0.30 -0.35
N ASN A 14 10.45 1.31 -0.33
CA ASN A 14 10.35 2.26 -1.46
C ASN A 14 11.65 3.05 -1.68
N ASP A 15 12.37 3.42 -0.63
CA ASP A 15 13.61 4.21 -0.75
C ASP A 15 14.73 3.44 -1.47
N VAL A 16 14.74 2.11 -1.35
CA VAL A 16 15.63 1.26 -2.16
C VAL A 16 15.33 1.44 -3.64
N PHE A 17 14.05 1.53 -4.02
CA PHE A 17 13.66 1.76 -5.42
C PHE A 17 13.96 3.18 -5.89
N VAL A 18 13.89 4.18 -5.01
CA VAL A 18 14.37 5.54 -5.31
C VAL A 18 15.86 5.52 -5.64
N ALA A 19 16.68 4.82 -4.84
CA ALA A 19 18.11 4.67 -5.10
C ALA A 19 18.41 3.93 -6.43
N MET A 20 17.47 3.14 -6.94
CA MET A 20 17.54 2.47 -8.26
C MET A 20 16.99 3.32 -9.41
N GLY A 21 16.54 4.55 -9.15
CA GLY A 21 16.04 5.49 -10.16
C GLY A 21 14.53 5.38 -10.46
N VAL A 22 13.75 4.72 -9.60
CA VAL A 22 12.29 4.74 -9.73
C VAL A 22 11.78 6.10 -9.24
N GLU A 23 11.04 6.80 -10.12
CA GLU A 23 10.46 8.12 -9.79
C GLU A 23 8.97 8.04 -9.47
N ASP A 24 8.25 7.10 -10.10
CA ASP A 24 6.80 7.00 -10.01
C ASP A 24 6.36 5.93 -9.00
N PHE A 25 5.75 6.38 -7.90
CA PHE A 25 5.16 5.55 -6.86
C PHE A 25 3.65 5.77 -6.83
N TRP A 26 2.91 4.76 -7.25
CA TRP A 26 1.45 4.79 -7.32
C TRP A 26 0.81 4.26 -6.05
N ALA A 27 -0.22 4.92 -5.56
CA ALA A 27 -1.09 4.41 -4.51
C ALA A 27 -2.49 5.03 -4.55
N HIS A 28 -3.40 4.44 -3.79
CA HIS A 28 -4.70 5.05 -3.54
C HIS A 28 -4.54 6.31 -2.66
N PRO A 29 -5.31 7.39 -2.85
CA PRO A 29 -5.20 8.61 -2.03
C PRO A 29 -5.35 8.37 -0.52
N ARG A 30 -6.13 7.37 -0.11
CA ARG A 30 -6.26 6.99 1.31
C ARG A 30 -5.04 6.27 1.85
N THR A 31 -4.32 5.54 1.00
CA THR A 31 -3.04 4.89 1.35
C THR A 31 -1.97 5.95 1.56
N VAL A 32 -1.86 6.93 0.66
CA VAL A 32 -0.96 8.09 0.80
C VAL A 32 -1.19 8.80 2.13
N ARG A 33 -2.43 9.20 2.42
CA ARG A 33 -2.78 9.86 3.69
C ARG A 33 -2.47 9.02 4.93
N ALA A 34 -2.59 7.70 4.82
CA ALA A 34 -2.29 6.80 5.94
C ALA A 34 -0.77 6.67 6.15
N ILE A 35 0.03 6.60 5.08
CA ILE A 35 1.50 6.60 5.16
C ILE A 35 2.00 7.92 5.76
N GLU A 36 1.51 9.06 5.28
CA GLU A 36 1.89 10.38 5.82
C GLU A 36 1.58 10.51 7.31
N LYS A 37 0.42 10.00 7.74
CA LYS A 37 -0.05 10.15 9.12
C LYS A 37 0.55 9.13 10.09
N TYR A 38 0.74 7.89 9.65
CA TYR A 38 1.05 6.76 10.53
C TYR A 38 2.33 6.01 10.16
N GLY A 39 3.00 6.35 9.05
CA GLY A 39 4.15 5.61 8.55
C GLY A 39 5.27 5.47 9.58
N GLU A 40 5.67 6.57 10.22
CA GLU A 40 6.72 6.58 11.24
C GLU A 40 6.37 5.71 12.46
N SER A 41 5.08 5.66 12.85
CA SER A 41 4.64 4.83 13.98
C SER A 41 4.76 3.32 13.72
N GLN A 42 4.98 2.91 12.47
CA GLN A 42 5.13 1.51 12.10
C GLN A 42 6.58 1.00 12.17
N ARG A 43 7.58 1.87 12.32
CA ARG A 43 9.00 1.45 12.37
C ARG A 43 9.32 0.37 13.41
N PRO A 44 8.75 0.39 14.64
CA PRO A 44 9.04 -0.64 15.64
C PRO A 44 8.60 -2.06 15.23
N TYR A 45 7.72 -2.23 14.22
CA TYR A 45 7.28 -3.55 13.79
C TYR A 45 8.41 -4.38 13.15
N VAL A 46 9.46 -3.73 12.66
CA VAL A 46 10.58 -4.41 12.01
C VAL A 46 11.84 -4.48 12.86
N GLU A 47 11.81 -4.01 14.12
CA GLU A 47 12.97 -3.95 15.03
C GLU A 47 13.83 -5.22 15.02
N THR A 48 13.19 -6.39 15.09
CA THR A 48 13.90 -7.68 15.18
C THR A 48 14.57 -8.09 13.86
N LEU A 49 13.96 -7.76 12.72
CA LEU A 49 14.39 -8.26 11.41
C LEU A 49 15.21 -7.23 10.63
N GLU A 50 14.85 -5.95 10.75
CA GLU A 50 15.43 -4.81 10.02
C GLU A 50 15.67 -3.64 10.99
N PRO A 51 16.58 -3.76 11.97
CA PRO A 51 16.82 -2.73 12.99
C PRO A 51 17.26 -1.39 12.38
N GLU A 52 18.01 -1.41 11.28
CA GLU A 52 18.38 -0.20 10.53
C GLU A 52 17.15 0.60 10.06
N MET A 53 16.15 -0.08 9.50
CA MET A 53 14.88 0.55 9.12
C MET A 53 14.08 1.01 10.34
N ALA A 54 14.07 0.22 11.41
CA ALA A 54 13.37 0.56 12.65
C ALA A 54 13.92 1.85 13.30
N HIS A 55 15.24 2.03 13.26
CA HIS A 55 15.92 3.17 13.87
C HIS A 55 16.21 4.33 12.92
N HIS A 56 15.78 4.23 11.66
CA HIS A 56 16.09 5.22 10.61
C HIS A 56 17.59 5.46 10.47
N GLN A 57 18.34 4.36 10.35
CA GLN A 57 19.80 4.35 10.25
C GLN A 57 20.23 3.60 9.01
N GLY A 58 21.26 4.10 8.33
CA GLY A 58 21.77 3.45 7.13
C GLY A 58 21.07 3.92 5.84
N PRO A 59 21.54 3.43 4.68
CA PRO A 59 21.03 3.85 3.38
C PRO A 59 19.61 3.33 3.16
N ALA A 60 18.83 4.04 2.36
CA ALA A 60 17.52 3.59 1.88
C ALA A 60 16.49 3.31 3.01
N THR A 61 16.49 4.14 4.07
CA THR A 61 15.59 3.97 5.24
C THR A 61 14.56 5.11 5.39
N ASP A 62 14.46 6.00 4.40
CA ASP A 62 13.44 7.05 4.37
C ASP A 62 12.06 6.45 4.02
N ILE A 63 11.00 7.01 4.59
CA ILE A 63 9.63 6.68 4.18
C ILE A 63 9.29 7.49 2.93
N ILE A 64 9.26 6.82 1.78
CA ILE A 64 8.87 7.44 0.52
C ILE A 64 7.35 7.37 0.34
N VAL A 65 6.72 8.53 0.44
CA VAL A 65 5.28 8.70 0.22
C VAL A 65 4.97 8.62 -1.28
N PRO A 66 3.97 7.82 -1.70
CA PRO A 66 3.62 7.69 -3.13
C PRO A 66 3.19 9.03 -3.75
N ASN A 67 3.70 9.34 -4.94
CA ASN A 67 3.53 10.62 -5.63
C ASN A 67 2.57 10.57 -6.83
N LYS A 68 2.08 9.38 -7.21
CA LYS A 68 1.06 9.17 -8.23
C LYS A 68 -0.19 8.58 -7.60
N LEU A 69 -1.35 9.14 -7.94
CA LEU A 69 -2.63 8.77 -7.33
C LEU A 69 -3.53 8.07 -8.35
N THR A 70 -4.33 7.12 -7.88
CA THR A 70 -5.44 6.57 -8.67
C THR A 70 -6.49 7.64 -8.97
N ALA A 71 -7.29 7.43 -10.02
CA ALA A 71 -8.31 8.36 -10.48
C ALA A 71 -9.39 8.69 -9.44
N HIS A 72 -10.16 9.74 -9.72
CA HIS A 72 -11.36 10.15 -8.95
C HIS A 72 -11.14 10.44 -7.45
N ASN A 73 -9.94 10.90 -7.06
CA ASN A 73 -9.61 11.27 -5.67
C ASN A 73 -9.87 10.16 -4.62
N GLY A 74 -10.02 8.91 -5.07
CA GLY A 74 -10.23 7.74 -4.22
C GLY A 74 -11.66 7.53 -3.72
N GLU A 75 -12.66 7.93 -4.52
CA GLU A 75 -14.07 7.66 -4.29
C GLU A 75 -14.65 6.68 -5.32
N GLY A 76 -15.64 5.90 -4.89
CA GLY A 76 -16.27 4.88 -5.72
C GLY A 76 -15.33 3.74 -6.13
N ILE A 77 -15.81 2.85 -6.99
CA ILE A 77 -14.96 1.87 -7.66
C ILE A 77 -14.17 2.61 -8.74
N THR A 78 -12.85 2.40 -8.81
CA THR A 78 -12.01 3.06 -9.82
C THR A 78 -11.12 2.07 -10.55
N PHE A 79 -10.89 2.37 -11.83
CA PHE A 79 -9.97 1.65 -12.72
C PHE A 79 -9.02 2.70 -13.29
N THR A 80 -7.75 2.66 -12.88
CA THR A 80 -6.73 3.61 -13.33
C THR A 80 -5.75 2.87 -14.25
N PRO A 81 -5.74 3.12 -15.57
CA PRO A 81 -4.75 2.55 -16.45
C PRO A 81 -3.38 3.17 -16.19
N VAL A 82 -2.33 2.36 -16.27
CA VAL A 82 -0.93 2.75 -16.18
C VAL A 82 -0.20 2.10 -17.36
N GLU A 83 0.36 2.93 -18.23
CA GLU A 83 1.11 2.49 -19.40
C GLU A 83 2.54 2.11 -19.00
N LEU A 84 2.99 0.93 -19.43
CA LEU A 84 4.31 0.36 -19.15
C LEU A 84 5.12 0.14 -20.44
N GLY A 85 4.82 0.92 -21.48
CA GLY A 85 5.34 0.73 -22.83
C GLY A 85 4.39 -0.10 -23.68
N GLU A 86 4.77 -1.32 -24.05
CA GLU A 86 3.93 -2.23 -24.86
C GLU A 86 2.85 -2.96 -24.06
N ARG A 87 2.84 -2.78 -22.74
CA ARG A 87 1.85 -3.37 -21.82
C ARG A 87 1.15 -2.27 -21.04
N SER A 88 -0.08 -2.54 -20.62
CA SER A 88 -0.81 -1.70 -19.67
C SER A 88 -1.19 -2.49 -18.44
N ALA A 89 -1.09 -1.83 -17.29
CA ALA A 89 -1.62 -2.30 -16.02
C ALA A 89 -2.88 -1.51 -15.68
N THR A 90 -3.81 -2.13 -14.98
CA THR A 90 -4.97 -1.43 -14.37
C THR A 90 -4.87 -1.51 -12.87
N LEU A 91 -4.78 -0.35 -12.21
CA LEU A 91 -4.94 -0.23 -10.77
C LEU A 91 -6.42 -0.19 -10.45
N ILE A 92 -6.90 -1.14 -9.67
CA ILE A 92 -8.32 -1.32 -9.39
C ILE A 92 -8.56 -1.10 -7.90
N TYR A 93 -9.46 -0.18 -7.58
CA TYR A 93 -9.97 0.03 -6.24
C TYR A 93 -11.43 -0.37 -6.21
N LEU A 94 -11.79 -1.35 -5.38
CA LEU A 94 -13.17 -1.88 -5.27
C LEU A 94 -13.93 -1.36 -4.05
N GLY A 95 -13.27 -0.55 -3.20
CA GLY A 95 -13.80 -0.16 -1.89
C GLY A 95 -12.83 -0.46 -0.77
N GLN A 96 -13.24 -0.15 0.47
CA GLN A 96 -12.44 -0.46 1.66
C GLN A 96 -12.50 -1.97 1.92
N GLY A 97 -11.35 -2.60 2.19
CA GLY A 97 -11.28 -4.00 2.57
C GLY A 97 -10.32 -4.19 3.74
N HIS A 98 -9.11 -4.67 3.46
CA HIS A 98 -8.03 -4.85 4.43
C HIS A 98 -7.60 -3.51 5.06
N THR A 99 -7.51 -2.48 4.24
CA THR A 99 -7.32 -1.09 4.64
C THR A 99 -8.34 -0.18 3.95
N LYS A 100 -8.22 1.13 4.14
CA LYS A 100 -9.12 2.10 3.50
C LYS A 100 -8.80 2.35 2.02
N GLY A 101 -7.66 1.88 1.52
CA GLY A 101 -7.13 2.23 0.20
C GLY A 101 -6.50 1.06 -0.54
N ASP A 102 -7.05 -0.14 -0.37
CA ASP A 102 -6.49 -1.35 -1.00
C ASP A 102 -6.63 -1.31 -2.52
N LEU A 103 -5.51 -1.53 -3.20
CA LEU A 103 -5.47 -1.68 -4.64
C LEU A 103 -5.21 -3.12 -5.05
N LEU A 104 -5.92 -3.55 -6.08
CA LEU A 104 -5.56 -4.67 -6.93
C LEU A 104 -4.79 -4.13 -8.13
N VAL A 105 -3.92 -4.95 -8.72
CA VAL A 105 -3.21 -4.62 -9.96
C VAL A 105 -3.46 -5.72 -10.97
N GLY A 106 -4.18 -5.41 -12.05
CA GLY A 106 -4.38 -6.32 -13.19
C GLY A 106 -3.39 -6.02 -14.29
N VAL A 107 -2.72 -7.04 -14.82
CA VAL A 107 -1.85 -6.94 -16.00
C VAL A 107 -2.12 -8.17 -16.87
N GLU A 108 -2.59 -7.96 -18.10
CA GLU A 108 -2.96 -9.04 -19.02
C GLU A 108 -3.93 -10.04 -18.35
N ASP A 109 -3.53 -11.30 -18.18
CA ASP A 109 -4.30 -12.39 -17.56
C ASP A 109 -3.99 -12.61 -16.07
N VAL A 110 -3.16 -11.74 -15.46
CA VAL A 110 -2.72 -11.83 -14.06
C VAL A 110 -3.35 -10.74 -13.20
N LEU A 111 -3.82 -11.12 -12.01
CA LEU A 111 -4.31 -10.20 -10.99
C LEU A 111 -3.52 -10.33 -9.69
N PHE A 112 -2.88 -9.26 -9.26
CA PHE A 112 -2.29 -9.14 -7.93
C PHE A 112 -3.33 -8.58 -6.96
N ALA A 113 -3.71 -9.39 -5.96
CA ALA A 113 -4.79 -9.04 -5.04
C ALA A 113 -4.39 -8.16 -3.84
N GLY A 114 -3.09 -7.88 -3.67
CA GLY A 114 -2.59 -7.16 -2.50
C GLY A 114 -3.00 -7.84 -1.19
N GLY A 115 -3.37 -7.04 -0.17
CA GLY A 115 -3.85 -7.55 1.12
C GLY A 115 -5.30 -8.02 1.14
N LEU A 116 -6.06 -7.88 0.03
CA LEU A 116 -7.48 -8.30 0.00
C LEU A 116 -7.65 -9.82 -0.05
N LEU A 117 -6.62 -10.54 -0.50
CA LEU A 117 -6.60 -12.00 -0.50
C LEU A 117 -5.30 -12.46 0.16
N GLU A 118 -5.29 -12.47 1.49
CA GLU A 118 -4.20 -13.02 2.27
C GLU A 118 -4.63 -14.37 2.88
N GLN A 119 -3.91 -15.44 2.54
CA GLN A 119 -3.97 -16.71 3.26
C GLN A 119 -2.97 -16.62 4.42
N GLY A 120 -3.33 -16.00 5.55
CA GLY A 120 -2.43 -16.00 6.71
C GLY A 120 -2.75 -15.10 7.90
N THR A 121 -3.50 -14.02 7.74
CA THR A 121 -3.83 -13.14 8.88
C THR A 121 -5.27 -12.68 8.79
N ASP A 122 -6.12 -13.22 9.66
CA ASP A 122 -7.46 -12.68 9.87
C ASP A 122 -7.33 -11.19 10.22
N PRO A 123 -8.05 -10.28 9.53
CA PRO A 123 -8.22 -8.94 10.05
C PRO A 123 -8.93 -9.04 11.41
N PRO A 124 -8.63 -8.19 12.40
CA PRO A 124 -9.39 -8.19 13.65
C PRO A 124 -10.82 -7.70 13.37
N LEU A 125 -11.71 -8.63 13.02
CA LEU A 125 -13.14 -8.42 13.01
C LEU A 125 -13.61 -8.23 14.45
N THR A 126 -13.69 -6.98 14.90
CA THR A 126 -14.47 -6.67 16.11
C THR A 126 -15.95 -6.77 15.74
N ILE A 127 -16.52 -7.96 15.93
CA ILE A 127 -17.97 -8.13 15.96
C ILE A 127 -18.47 -7.41 17.21
N ARG A 128 -19.16 -6.27 17.03
CA ARG A 128 -19.97 -5.70 18.11
C ARG A 128 -21.19 -6.59 18.30
N THR A 129 -21.17 -7.41 19.34
CA THR A 129 -22.37 -8.11 19.81
C THR A 129 -23.41 -7.05 20.24
N PRO A 130 -24.67 -7.12 19.80
CA PRO A 130 -25.71 -6.29 20.36
C PRO A 130 -25.85 -6.65 21.85
N THR A 131 -25.76 -5.65 22.73
CA THR A 131 -26.22 -5.82 24.11
C THR A 131 -27.71 -6.13 24.06
N ALA A 132 -28.09 -7.31 24.52
CA ALA A 132 -29.48 -7.65 24.77
C ALA A 132 -30.04 -6.65 25.80
N GLY A 133 -31.07 -5.91 25.38
CA GLY A 133 -31.96 -5.13 26.23
C GLY A 133 -33.37 -5.67 26.08
#